data_AF-A0A4R7KKZ2-F1
#
_entry.id   AF-A0A4R7KKZ2-F1
#
_cell.length_a   1.000
_cell.length_b   1.000
_cell.length_c   1.000
_cell.angle_alpha   90.00
_cell.angle_beta   90.00
_cell.angle_gamma   90.00
#
_symmetry.space_group_name_H-M   'P 1'
#
loop_
_entity.id
_entity.type
_entity.pdbx_description
1 polymer ?
#
loop_
_entity_poly.entity_id
_entity_poly.type
_entity_poly.pdbx_seq_one_letter_code
_entity_poly.pdbx_strand_id
1 'polypeptide(L)' 'MVDIINSNTTVRSFKHLNSYERGEISALLKEGKSIRYIARKLGRSPSTISRE' A
#
# COMPACT_ATOMS: atom_id res chain seq x y z
N MET A 1 -36.56 -16.88 11.44
CA MET A 1 -35.69 -15.99 10.64
C MET A 1 -34.33 -15.98 11.29
N VAL A 2 -33.35 -16.61 10.66
CA VAL A 2 -31.95 -16.60 11.12
C VAL A 2 -31.16 -16.06 9.94
N ASP A 3 -30.71 -14.81 10.04
CA ASP A 3 -29.90 -14.18 9.00
C ASP A 3 -28.50 -14.81 9.03
N ILE A 4 -28.21 -15.65 8.04
CA ILE A 4 -26.88 -16.23 7.84
C ILE A 4 -25.98 -15.13 7.25
N ILE A 5 -25.12 -14.56 8.09
CA ILE A 5 -24.16 -13.54 7.68
C ILE A 5 -23.04 -14.24 6.88
N ASN A 6 -23.16 -14.28 5.55
CA ASN A 6 -22.13 -14.74 4.64
C ASN A 6 -20.95 -13.75 4.59
N SER A 7 -20.08 -13.79 5.61
CA SER A 7 -18.85 -13.00 5.63
C SER A 7 -17.78 -13.67 4.76
N ASN A 8 -17.65 -13.25 3.50
CA ASN A 8 -16.63 -13.71 2.53
C ASN A 8 -15.22 -13.12 2.77
N THR A 9 -14.94 -12.59 3.96
CA THR A 9 -13.69 -11.88 4.25
C THR A 9 -12.58 -12.89 4.55
N THR A 10 -11.94 -13.42 3.50
CA THR A 10 -10.69 -14.16 3.63
C THR A 10 -9.68 -13.30 4.38
N VAL A 11 -8.91 -13.88 5.30
CA VAL A 11 -7.85 -13.18 6.08
C VAL A 11 -6.90 -12.46 5.12
N ARG A 12 -7.08 -11.14 4.96
CA ARG A 12 -6.18 -10.32 4.16
C ARG A 12 -5.01 -9.90 5.02
N SER A 13 -3.80 -10.27 4.61
CA SER A 13 -2.58 -9.67 5.13
C SER A 13 -2.52 -8.21 4.64
N PHE A 14 -2.96 -7.27 5.47
CA PHE A 14 -2.73 -5.86 5.21
C PHE A 14 -1.25 -5.57 5.44
N LYS A 15 -0.44 -5.74 4.39
CA LYS A 15 0.97 -5.41 4.41
C LYS A 15 1.13 -3.88 4.31
N HIS A 16 0.76 -3.19 5.39
CA HIS A 16 0.89 -1.73 5.51
C HIS A 16 2.34 -1.32 5.25
N LEU A 17 2.51 -0.08 4.76
CA LEU A 17 3.83 0.53 4.64
C LEU A 17 4.38 0.77 6.05
N ASN A 18 5.59 0.32 6.30
CA ASN A 18 6.28 0.65 7.55
C ASN A 18 6.65 2.15 7.54
N SER A 19 6.87 2.74 8.71
CA SER A 19 7.29 4.13 8.88
C SER A 19 8.54 4.48 8.05
N TYR A 20 9.46 3.52 7.90
CA TYR A 20 10.64 3.68 7.03
C TYR A 20 10.24 3.81 5.55
N GLU A 21 9.41 2.90 5.05
CA GLU A 21 8.94 2.96 3.65
C GLU A 21 8.17 4.25 3.40
N ARG A 22 7.35 4.72 4.36
CA ARG A 22 6.66 6.02 4.28
C ARG A 22 7.63 7.18 4.16
N GLY A 23 8.70 7.20 4.97
CA GLY A 23 9.74 8.21 4.89
C GLY A 23 10.45 8.21 3.54
N GLU A 24 10.76 7.02 3.01
CA GLU A 24 11.42 6.87 1.72
C GLU A 24 10.52 7.31 0.55
N ILE A 25 9.24 6.97 0.59
CA ILE A 25 8.23 7.46 -0.38
C ILE A 25 8.17 8.98 -0.35
N SER A 26 8.04 9.58 0.83
CA SER A 26 7.94 11.03 0.99
C SER A 26 9.17 11.76 0.44
N ALA A 27 10.38 11.26 0.73
CA ALA A 27 11.62 11.81 0.21
C ALA A 27 11.68 11.75 -1.33
N LEU A 28 11.36 10.58 -1.91
CA LEU A 28 11.41 10.39 -3.36
C LEU A 28 10.33 11.19 -4.10
N LEU A 29 9.14 11.35 -3.51
CA LEU A 29 8.11 12.23 -4.05
C LEU A 29 8.56 13.69 -4.02
N LYS A 30 9.21 14.13 -2.94
CA LYS A 30 9.78 15.49 -2.83
C LYS A 30 10.90 15.74 -3.84
N GLU A 31 11.66 14.71 -4.21
CA GLU A 31 12.62 14.74 -5.31
C GLU A 31 11.97 14.74 -6.72
N GLY A 32 10.64 14.64 -6.82
CA GLY A 32 9.92 14.60 -8.09
C GLY A 32 9.96 13.26 -8.81
N LYS A 33 10.30 12.17 -8.11
CA LYS A 33 10.28 10.83 -8.70
C LYS A 33 8.84 10.36 -8.93
N SER A 34 8.63 9.62 -10.02
CA SER A 34 7.31 9.09 -10.34
C SER A 34 6.91 7.94 -9.42
N ILE A 35 5.59 7.77 -9.19
CA ILE A 35 5.03 6.68 -8.40
C ILE A 35 5.51 5.31 -8.89
N ARG A 36 5.59 5.09 -10.22
CA ARG A 36 6.11 3.83 -10.79
C ARG A 36 7.58 3.60 -10.47
N TYR A 37 8.38 4.66 -10.43
CA TYR A 37 9.78 4.55 -10.03
C TYR A 37 9.89 4.10 -8.57
N ILE A 38 9.16 4.76 -7.67
CA ILE A 38 9.14 4.47 -6.23
C ILE A 38 8.64 3.04 -5.97
N ALA A 39 7.57 2.64 -6.65
CA ALA A 39 6.99 1.29 -6.58
C ALA A 39 8.01 0.21 -6.94
N ARG A 40 8.76 0.39 -8.04
CA ARG A 40 9.82 -0.56 -8.43
C ARG A 40 10.96 -0.59 -7.43
N LYS A 41 11.36 0.56 -6.90
CA LYS A 41 12.45 0.68 -5.91
C LYS A 41 12.10 -0.07 -4.61
N LEU A 42 10.87 0.10 -4.13
CA LEU A 42 10.40 -0.47 -2.87
C LEU A 42 9.81 -1.89 -3.01
N GLY A 43 9.72 -2.43 -4.24
CA GLY A 43 9.04 -3.70 -4.49
C GLY A 43 7.55 -3.67 -4.10
N ARG A 44 6.92 -2.49 -4.16
CA ARG A 44 5.52 -2.28 -3.79
C ARG A 44 4.66 -2.03 -5.01
N SER A 45 3.37 -2.30 -4.89
CA SER A 45 2.45 -1.98 -5.99
C SER A 45 2.35 -0.46 -6.16
N PRO A 46 2.27 0.08 -7.38
CA PRO A 46 2.03 1.51 -7.60
C PRO A 46 0.77 2.01 -6.90
N SER A 47 -0.24 1.15 -6.80
CA SER A 47 -1.49 1.43 -6.10
C SER A 47 -1.31 1.58 -4.58
N THR A 48 -0.29 0.94 -4.00
CA THR A 48 0.02 1.09 -2.58
C THR A 48 0.66 2.44 -2.33
N ILE A 49 1.60 2.84 -3.19
CA ILE A 49 2.30 4.13 -3.10
C ILE A 49 1.35 5.31 -3.35
N SER A 50 0.42 5.17 -4.31
CA SER A 50 -0.56 6.23 -4.63
C SER A 50 -1.64 6.45 -3.57
N ARG A 51 -1.84 5.51 -2.65
CA ARG A 51 -2.83 5.59 -1.58
C ARG A 51 -2.24 6.13 -0.27
N GLU A 52 -0.95 6.43 -0.28
CA GLU A 52 -0.21 6.99 0.85
C GLU A 52 -0.09 8.51 0.74
#